data_AF-A0A0M4FX43-F1
#
_entry.id   AF-A0A0M4FX43-F1
#
_cell.length_a   1.000
_cell.length_b   1.000
_cell.length_c   1.000
_cell.angle_alpha   90.00
_cell.angle_beta   90.00
_cell.angle_gamma   90.00
#
_symmetry.space_group_name_H-M   'P 1'
#
loop_
_entity.id
_entity.type
_entity.pdbx_description
1 polymer ?
#
loop_
_entity_poly.entity_id
_entity_poly.type
_entity_poly.pdbx_seq_one_letter_code
_entity_poly.pdbx_strand_id
1 'polypeptide(L)'
;MKKWSKVIPILIVIIVLFIISGYRFTALSAAKGNSILSKDAELVEEYDIGKSTIFLFKSNNEEIFQTVLSEKFGLLHRSSVSTNVPFNADEIQTVGGFSFTGKNDAATLLSVISNDNEVVYIEAGVDPYIERKVIKKGERISFLFSFSKQLDSLNATAFNKEGKALYYYGLPKNVNQVHIPEDLKWYKIVD
;
A
#
# COMPACT_ATOMS: atom_id res chain seq x y z
N MET A 1 10.39 -16.60 49.48
CA MET A 1 9.17 -16.76 48.65
C MET A 1 8.16 -15.59 48.72
N LYS A 2 8.23 -14.63 49.67
CA LYS A 2 7.26 -13.51 49.79
C LYS A 2 7.36 -12.37 48.74
N LYS A 3 8.45 -12.28 47.97
CA LYS A 3 8.62 -11.20 46.97
C LYS A 3 7.83 -11.44 45.67
N TRP A 4 7.46 -12.69 45.38
CA TRP A 4 6.78 -13.04 44.12
C TRP A 4 5.26 -12.85 44.19
N SER A 5 4.66 -12.86 45.38
CA SER A 5 3.20 -12.72 45.54
C SER A 5 2.66 -11.34 45.15
N LYS A 6 3.51 -10.31 45.13
CA LYS A 6 3.15 -8.96 44.63
C LYS A 6 3.53 -8.75 43.16
N VAL A 7 4.53 -9.47 42.65
CA VAL A 7 4.99 -9.34 41.25
C VAL A 7 4.03 -10.06 40.30
N ILE A 8 3.55 -11.24 40.68
CA ILE A 8 2.60 -12.03 39.87
C ILE A 8 1.32 -11.25 39.51
N PRO A 9 0.59 -10.63 40.47
CA PRO A 9 -0.62 -9.88 40.12
C PRO A 9 -0.34 -8.65 39.26
N ILE A 10 0.80 -7.96 39.46
CA ILE A 10 1.20 -6.83 38.61
C ILE A 10 1.47 -7.31 37.18
N LEU A 11 2.18 -8.43 37.01
CA LEU A 11 2.45 -9.02 35.70
C LEU A 11 1.14 -9.44 35.00
N ILE A 12 0.19 -10.03 35.73
CA ILE A 12 -1.13 -10.38 35.21
C ILE A 12 -1.87 -9.14 34.74
N VAL A 13 -1.88 -8.05 35.52
CA VAL A 13 -2.51 -6.79 35.11
C VAL A 13 -1.87 -6.23 33.84
N ILE A 14 -0.54 -6.24 33.74
CA ILE A 14 0.17 -5.80 32.53
C ILE A 14 -0.23 -6.66 31.32
N ILE A 15 -0.25 -7.99 31.45
CA ILE A 15 -0.67 -8.90 30.38
C ILE A 15 -2.13 -8.63 29.97
N VAL A 16 -3.03 -8.46 30.93
CA VAL A 16 -4.44 -8.15 30.68
C VAL A 16 -4.59 -6.82 29.96
N LEU A 17 -3.82 -5.79 30.32
CA LEU A 17 -3.80 -4.51 29.61
C LEU A 17 -3.28 -4.66 28.16
N PHE A 18 -2.26 -5.47 27.92
CA PHE A 18 -1.79 -5.78 26.56
C PHE A 18 -2.86 -6.52 25.73
N ILE A 19 -3.61 -7.44 26.35
CA ILE A 19 -4.70 -8.15 25.69
C ILE A 19 -5.87 -7.20 25.37
N ILE A 20 -6.31 -6.39 26.35
CA ILE A 20 -7.44 -5.46 26.18
C ILE A 20 -7.11 -4.37 25.16
N SER A 21 -5.87 -3.87 25.14
CA SER A 21 -5.41 -2.92 24.12
C SER A 21 -5.33 -3.54 22.71
N GLY A 22 -5.48 -4.86 22.59
CA GLY A 22 -5.36 -5.57 21.32
C GLY A 22 -3.96 -5.44 20.71
N TYR A 23 -2.94 -5.12 21.51
CA TYR A 23 -1.61 -4.75 21.02
C TYR A 23 -1.02 -5.86 20.15
N ARG A 24 -1.09 -5.65 18.84
CA ARG A 24 -0.53 -6.53 17.80
C ARG A 24 -1.08 -7.97 17.77
N PHE A 25 -2.21 -8.24 18.43
CA PHE A 25 -2.87 -9.55 18.33
C PHE A 25 -3.54 -9.78 16.97
N THR A 26 -3.90 -8.71 16.26
CA THR A 26 -4.43 -8.78 14.90
C THR A 26 -3.51 -8.07 13.92
N ALA A 27 -3.58 -8.44 12.65
CA ALA A 27 -2.81 -7.80 11.59
C ALA A 27 -3.09 -6.27 11.55
N LEU A 28 -4.37 -5.89 11.66
CA LEU A 28 -4.79 -4.48 11.68
C LEU A 28 -4.29 -3.74 12.92
N SER A 29 -4.32 -4.35 14.11
CA SER A 29 -3.82 -3.66 15.32
C SER A 29 -2.31 -3.46 15.28
N ALA A 30 -1.58 -4.40 14.65
CA ALA A 30 -0.16 -4.21 14.38
C ALA A 30 0.12 -3.12 13.34
N ALA A 31 -0.69 -3.02 12.29
CA ALA A 31 -0.58 -1.94 11.30
C ALA A 31 -0.89 -0.57 11.90
N LYS A 32 -1.96 -0.45 12.71
CA LYS A 32 -2.30 0.77 13.46
C LYS A 32 -1.26 1.16 14.50
N GLY A 33 -0.52 0.19 15.03
CA GLY A 33 0.60 0.40 15.94
C GLY A 33 1.93 0.68 15.24
N ASN A 34 1.95 0.90 13.92
CA ASN A 34 3.13 1.33 13.19
C ASN A 34 3.40 2.81 13.49
N SER A 35 4.63 3.16 13.86
CA SER A 35 5.00 4.51 14.26
C SER A 35 4.98 5.54 13.13
N ILE A 36 4.97 5.08 11.86
CA ILE A 36 4.93 5.94 10.68
C ILE A 36 3.47 6.31 10.32
N LEU A 37 2.49 5.52 10.77
CA LEU A 37 1.08 5.77 10.47
C LEU A 37 0.60 7.06 11.14
N SER A 38 -0.06 7.93 10.37
CA SER A 38 -0.66 9.17 10.86
C SER A 38 -1.72 8.85 11.91
N LYS A 39 -1.86 9.72 12.90
CA LYS A 39 -2.78 9.48 14.04
C LYS A 39 -4.24 9.49 13.63
N ASP A 40 -4.57 10.20 12.56
CA ASP A 40 -5.91 10.32 11.98
C ASP A 40 -6.13 9.38 10.79
N ALA A 41 -5.20 8.46 10.54
CA ALA A 41 -5.28 7.57 9.38
C ALA A 41 -6.50 6.65 9.46
N GLU A 42 -7.35 6.73 8.44
CA GLU A 42 -8.53 5.89 8.25
C GLU A 42 -8.21 4.73 7.32
N LEU A 43 -8.72 3.53 7.64
CA LEU A 43 -8.52 2.35 6.80
C LEU A 43 -9.35 2.49 5.51
N VAL A 44 -8.69 2.38 4.36
CA VAL A 44 -9.31 2.40 3.03
C VAL A 44 -9.56 0.98 2.52
N GLU A 45 -8.54 0.12 2.57
CA GLU A 45 -8.64 -1.25 2.08
C GLU A 45 -7.63 -2.19 2.75
N GLU A 46 -7.94 -3.48 2.74
CA GLU A 46 -7.12 -4.57 3.28
C GLU A 46 -6.91 -5.64 2.19
N TYR A 47 -5.69 -6.15 2.08
CA TYR A 47 -5.31 -7.23 1.18
C TYR A 47 -4.61 -8.35 1.95
N ASP A 48 -5.26 -9.50 2.05
CA ASP A 48 -4.66 -10.70 2.61
C ASP A 48 -3.77 -11.39 1.55
N ILE A 49 -2.49 -11.56 1.86
CA ILE A 49 -1.49 -12.22 1.00
C ILE A 49 -0.92 -13.48 1.68
N GLY A 50 -1.67 -14.10 2.60
CA GLY A 50 -1.35 -15.37 3.24
C GLY A 50 -0.89 -15.20 4.68
N LYS A 51 0.42 -15.16 4.94
CA LYS A 51 0.95 -14.92 6.30
C LYS A 51 1.14 -13.45 6.63
N SER A 52 0.83 -12.61 5.66
CA SER A 52 1.00 -11.17 5.72
C SER A 52 -0.25 -10.48 5.18
N THR A 53 -0.48 -9.26 5.62
CA THR A 53 -1.64 -8.45 5.22
C THR A 53 -1.15 -7.05 4.90
N ILE A 54 -1.57 -6.52 3.76
CA ILE A 54 -1.28 -5.14 3.34
C ILE A 54 -2.52 -4.30 3.64
N PHE A 55 -2.33 -3.18 4.31
CA PHE A 55 -3.40 -2.22 4.61
C PHE A 55 -3.10 -0.91 3.89
N LEU A 56 -4.12 -0.36 3.22
CA LEU A 56 -4.07 0.99 2.69
C LEU A 56 -4.86 1.91 3.63
N PHE A 57 -4.21 2.96 4.11
CA PHE A 57 -4.80 4.01 4.92
C PHE A 57 -4.78 5.36 4.20
N LYS A 58 -5.63 6.27 4.65
CA LYS A 58 -5.69 7.66 4.20
C LYS A 58 -5.72 8.59 5.40
N SER A 59 -4.85 9.59 5.41
CA SER A 59 -4.94 10.74 6.32
C SER A 59 -5.36 11.95 5.50
N ASN A 60 -6.52 12.52 5.82
CA ASN A 60 -6.95 13.76 5.17
C ASN A 60 -6.23 14.98 5.76
N ASN A 61 -5.83 14.96 7.04
CA ASN A 61 -5.16 16.10 7.66
C ASN A 61 -3.70 16.21 7.21
N GLU A 62 -3.02 15.08 7.03
CA GLU A 62 -1.63 15.05 6.52
C GLU A 62 -1.58 14.97 4.98
N GLU A 63 -2.72 14.85 4.31
CA GLU A 63 -2.85 14.72 2.85
C GLU A 63 -1.97 13.60 2.27
N ILE A 64 -1.98 12.43 2.92
CA ILE A 64 -1.19 11.27 2.50
C ILE A 64 -2.03 9.99 2.49
N PHE A 65 -1.69 9.12 1.55
CA PHE A 65 -2.01 7.70 1.63
C PHE A 65 -0.84 6.94 2.22
N GLN A 66 -1.13 5.93 3.03
CA GLN A 66 -0.10 5.13 3.69
C GLN A 66 -0.39 3.66 3.49
N THR A 67 0.53 2.94 2.85
CA THR A 67 0.43 1.49 2.73
C THR A 67 1.28 0.86 3.82
N VAL A 68 0.70 -0.04 4.61
CA VAL A 68 1.36 -0.65 5.77
C VAL A 68 1.29 -2.17 5.67
N LEU A 69 2.43 -2.83 5.79
CA LEU A 69 2.51 -4.29 5.85
C LEU A 69 2.43 -4.77 7.31
N SER A 70 1.65 -5.82 7.53
CA SER A 70 1.59 -6.54 8.81
C SER A 70 1.85 -8.02 8.57
N GLU A 71 2.85 -8.57 9.24
CA GLU A 71 3.27 -9.96 9.10
C GLU A 71 2.98 -10.73 10.38
N LYS A 72 2.54 -11.97 10.26
CA LYS A 72 2.39 -12.86 11.41
C LYS A 72 3.76 -13.26 11.97
N PHE A 73 3.97 -13.01 13.25
CA PHE A 73 5.19 -13.35 13.98
C PHE A 73 4.84 -14.15 15.25
N GLY A 74 4.81 -15.48 15.12
CA GLY A 74 4.37 -16.38 16.19
C GLY A 74 2.88 -16.22 16.49
N LEU A 75 2.56 -15.86 17.74
CA LEU A 75 1.18 -15.59 18.19
C LEU A 75 0.76 -14.13 17.96
N LEU A 76 1.69 -13.25 17.62
CA LEU A 76 1.46 -11.82 17.41
C LEU A 76 1.64 -11.46 15.93
N HIS A 77 1.40 -10.20 15.61
CA HIS A 77 1.71 -9.59 14.33
C HIS A 77 2.77 -8.52 14.51
N ARG A 78 3.52 -8.24 13.45
CA ARG A 78 4.51 -7.18 13.41
C ARG A 78 4.26 -6.33 12.18
N SER A 79 4.32 -5.02 12.35
CA SER A 79 4.40 -4.08 11.23
C SER A 79 5.70 -3.29 11.34
N SER A 80 6.56 -3.38 10.32
CA SER A 80 7.83 -2.66 10.27
C SER A 80 8.11 -1.96 8.96
N VAL A 81 7.23 -2.09 7.97
CA VAL A 81 7.39 -1.47 6.66
C VAL A 81 6.12 -0.73 6.32
N SER A 82 6.29 0.50 5.85
CA SER A 82 5.22 1.31 5.29
C SER A 82 5.76 2.18 4.16
N THR A 83 4.88 2.56 3.25
CA THR A 83 5.14 3.55 2.21
C THR A 83 4.12 4.67 2.33
N ASN A 84 4.56 5.90 2.07
CA ASN A 84 3.72 7.08 2.10
C ASN A 84 3.64 7.64 0.68
N VAL A 85 2.43 7.96 0.22
CA VAL A 85 2.20 8.59 -1.08
C VAL A 85 1.38 9.85 -0.85
N PRO A 86 1.95 11.04 -1.09
CA PRO A 86 1.24 12.30 -0.88
C PRO A 86 0.08 12.45 -1.85
N PHE A 87 -0.90 13.25 -1.45
CA PHE A 87 -1.93 13.69 -2.37
C PHE A 87 -1.30 14.51 -3.48
N ASN A 88 -1.77 14.32 -4.70
CA ASN A 88 -1.36 15.13 -5.83
C ASN A 88 -2.58 15.45 -6.70
N ALA A 89 -2.42 16.45 -7.57
CA ALA A 89 -3.46 16.93 -8.46
C ALA A 89 -3.38 16.29 -9.86
N ASP A 90 -2.62 15.21 -10.02
CA ASP A 90 -2.45 14.54 -11.31
C ASP A 90 -3.78 13.92 -11.77
N GLU A 91 -4.02 13.88 -13.08
CA GLU A 91 -5.24 13.29 -13.66
C GLU A 91 -5.36 11.80 -13.33
N ILE A 92 -4.23 11.11 -13.17
CA ILE A 92 -4.14 9.77 -12.59
C ILE A 92 -3.16 9.80 -11.43
N GLN A 93 -3.62 9.41 -10.25
CA GLN A 93 -2.86 9.42 -9.02
C GLN A 93 -2.59 8.00 -8.53
N THR A 94 -1.33 7.71 -8.21
CA THR A 94 -1.02 6.52 -7.39
C THR A 94 -1.38 6.83 -5.95
N VAL A 95 -2.20 5.99 -5.35
CA VAL A 95 -2.66 6.15 -3.95
C VAL A 95 -2.14 5.03 -3.05
N GLY A 96 -1.51 4.00 -3.60
CA GLY A 96 -0.86 2.96 -2.81
C GLY A 96 0.18 2.26 -3.67
N GLY A 97 1.35 2.03 -3.11
CA GLY A 97 2.47 1.45 -3.82
C GLY A 97 3.33 0.67 -2.85
N PHE A 98 3.44 -0.64 -3.03
CA PHE A 98 4.19 -1.48 -2.11
C PHE A 98 4.77 -2.68 -2.83
N SER A 99 6.02 -3.01 -2.56
CA SER A 99 6.64 -4.25 -3.03
C SER A 99 7.40 -4.88 -1.88
N PHE A 100 7.22 -6.18 -1.69
CA PHE A 100 7.79 -6.89 -0.57
C PHE A 100 8.17 -8.31 -0.95
N THR A 101 9.34 -8.72 -0.46
CA THR A 101 9.80 -10.10 -0.46
C THR A 101 10.02 -10.53 0.99
N GLY A 102 9.18 -11.42 1.48
CA GLY A 102 9.28 -12.06 2.78
C GLY A 102 9.88 -13.46 2.67
N LYS A 103 9.89 -14.16 3.81
CA LYS A 103 10.37 -15.55 3.88
C LYS A 103 9.48 -16.53 3.10
N ASN A 104 8.18 -16.29 3.07
CA ASN A 104 7.21 -17.19 2.42
C ASN A 104 6.31 -16.49 1.40
N ASP A 105 6.24 -15.16 1.44
CA ASP A 105 5.30 -14.38 0.65
C ASP A 105 6.08 -13.34 -0.16
N ALA A 106 5.63 -13.08 -1.38
CA ALA A 106 6.09 -11.95 -2.18
C ALA A 106 4.85 -11.25 -2.74
N ALA A 107 4.83 -9.93 -2.69
CA ALA A 107 3.70 -9.17 -3.19
C ALA A 107 4.14 -7.84 -3.80
N THR A 108 3.40 -7.42 -4.83
CA THR A 108 3.45 -6.06 -5.36
C THR A 108 2.03 -5.52 -5.45
N LEU A 109 1.78 -4.41 -4.76
CA LEU A 109 0.52 -3.68 -4.76
C LEU A 109 0.72 -2.35 -5.51
N LEU A 110 -0.13 -2.08 -6.48
CA LEU A 110 -0.30 -0.78 -7.11
C LEU A 110 -1.77 -0.38 -7.02
N SER A 111 -2.08 0.69 -6.29
CA SER A 111 -3.43 1.26 -6.14
C SER A 111 -3.48 2.65 -6.75
N VAL A 112 -4.53 2.92 -7.52
CA VAL A 112 -4.62 4.08 -8.42
C VAL A 112 -6.02 4.66 -8.39
N ILE A 113 -6.12 5.99 -8.43
CA ILE A 113 -7.36 6.74 -8.70
C ILE A 113 -7.20 7.46 -10.03
N SER A 114 -8.19 7.36 -10.92
CA SER A 114 -8.25 8.18 -12.13
C SER A 114 -9.30 9.27 -11.99
N ASN A 115 -8.93 10.51 -12.22
CA ASN A 115 -9.82 11.66 -12.33
C ASN A 115 -10.07 12.08 -13.79
N ASP A 116 -9.42 11.43 -14.74
CA ASP A 116 -9.61 11.60 -16.18
C ASP A 116 -10.87 10.84 -16.67
N ASN A 117 -11.68 11.50 -17.49
CA ASN A 117 -12.88 10.93 -18.11
C ASN A 117 -12.57 10.07 -19.34
N GLU A 118 -11.42 10.26 -19.98
CA GLU A 118 -11.03 9.51 -21.18
C GLU A 118 -10.48 8.14 -20.85
N VAL A 119 -9.91 7.98 -19.65
CA VAL A 119 -9.37 6.71 -19.16
C VAL A 119 -10.50 5.78 -18.76
N VAL A 120 -10.52 4.57 -19.34
CA VAL A 120 -11.55 3.56 -19.07
C VAL A 120 -11.01 2.24 -18.55
N TYR A 121 -9.74 1.94 -18.77
CA TYR A 121 -9.07 0.82 -18.13
C TYR A 121 -7.58 1.08 -17.97
N ILE A 122 -6.98 0.37 -17.02
CA ILE A 122 -5.55 0.32 -16.80
C ILE A 122 -5.10 -1.13 -16.97
N GLU A 123 -3.96 -1.31 -17.62
CA GLU A 123 -3.22 -2.57 -17.60
C GLU A 123 -1.97 -2.40 -16.75
N ALA A 124 -1.63 -3.42 -15.97
CA ALA A 124 -0.41 -3.47 -15.18
C ALA A 124 0.05 -4.91 -15.01
N GLY A 125 1.35 -5.12 -14.88
CA GLY A 125 1.97 -6.42 -14.65
C GLY A 125 3.27 -6.61 -15.40
N VAL A 126 3.83 -7.80 -15.26
CA VAL A 126 5.05 -8.21 -15.97
C VAL A 126 4.70 -9.44 -16.78
N ASP A 127 5.09 -9.46 -18.06
CA ASP A 127 4.85 -10.60 -18.93
C ASP A 127 5.30 -11.93 -18.27
N PRO A 128 4.47 -12.99 -18.29
CA PRO A 128 3.15 -13.13 -18.93
C PRO A 128 1.95 -12.74 -18.04
N TYR A 129 2.17 -12.17 -16.86
CA TYR A 129 1.16 -11.86 -15.84
C TYR A 129 0.72 -10.39 -15.90
N ILE A 130 -0.03 -10.03 -16.95
CA ILE A 130 -0.63 -8.70 -17.10
C ILE A 130 -2.11 -8.77 -16.71
N GLU A 131 -2.53 -7.91 -15.80
CA GLU A 131 -3.94 -7.71 -15.44
C GLU A 131 -4.50 -6.45 -16.10
N ARG A 132 -5.75 -6.52 -16.55
CA ARG A 132 -6.53 -5.37 -17.02
C ARG A 132 -7.67 -5.11 -16.03
N LYS A 133 -7.83 -3.87 -15.57
CA LYS A 133 -8.96 -3.45 -14.73
C LYS A 133 -9.64 -2.22 -15.32
N VAL A 134 -10.96 -2.30 -15.46
CA VAL A 134 -11.82 -1.17 -15.84
C VAL A 134 -11.82 -0.16 -14.70
N ILE A 135 -11.82 1.12 -15.04
CA ILE A 135 -11.83 2.22 -14.07
C ILE A 135 -12.75 3.33 -14.57
N LYS A 136 -13.48 3.97 -13.65
CA LYS A 136 -14.26 5.18 -13.91
C LYS A 136 -13.61 6.38 -13.23
N LYS A 137 -13.99 7.58 -13.66
CA LYS A 137 -13.59 8.82 -12.99
C LYS A 137 -13.95 8.79 -11.50
N GLY A 138 -12.98 9.13 -10.66
CA GLY A 138 -13.07 9.13 -9.20
C GLY A 138 -13.02 7.75 -8.55
N GLU A 139 -12.98 6.68 -9.35
CA GLU A 139 -12.90 5.32 -8.85
C GLU A 139 -11.46 4.93 -8.53
N ARG A 140 -11.28 4.16 -7.47
CA ARG A 140 -10.01 3.56 -7.09
C ARG A 140 -9.99 2.10 -7.52
N ILE A 141 -8.91 1.68 -8.17
CA ILE A 141 -8.61 0.26 -8.43
C ILE A 141 -7.26 -0.11 -7.82
N SER A 142 -7.05 -1.40 -7.63
CA SER A 142 -5.79 -1.93 -7.12
C SER A 142 -5.38 -3.18 -7.86
N PHE A 143 -4.11 -3.29 -8.21
CA PHE A 143 -3.46 -4.47 -8.76
C PHE A 143 -2.61 -5.11 -7.66
N LEU A 144 -2.79 -6.41 -7.46
CA LEU A 144 -2.08 -7.17 -6.44
C LEU A 144 -1.49 -8.42 -7.07
N PHE A 145 -0.17 -8.46 -7.16
CA PHE A 145 0.56 -9.57 -7.76
C PHE A 145 1.28 -10.39 -6.69
N SER A 146 1.36 -11.70 -6.88
CA SER A 146 2.08 -12.66 -6.01
C SER A 146 3.59 -12.72 -6.29
N PHE A 147 4.16 -11.63 -6.81
CA PHE A 147 5.59 -11.45 -7.04
C PHE A 147 6.04 -10.10 -6.47
N SER A 148 7.34 -9.94 -6.22
CA SER A 148 7.94 -8.67 -5.81
C SER A 148 8.70 -8.06 -6.99
N LYS A 149 8.18 -6.95 -7.51
CA LYS A 149 8.82 -6.11 -8.53
C LYS A 149 8.71 -4.64 -8.13
N GLN A 150 9.63 -3.82 -8.63
CA GLN A 150 9.49 -2.36 -8.48
C GLN A 150 8.24 -1.89 -9.23
N LEU A 151 7.60 -0.83 -8.76
CA LEU A 151 6.31 -0.40 -9.31
C LEU A 151 6.42 0.08 -10.76
N ASP A 152 7.51 0.74 -11.11
CA ASP A 152 7.85 1.14 -12.49
C ASP A 152 8.11 -0.04 -13.42
N SER A 153 8.43 -1.21 -12.88
CA SER A 153 8.60 -2.44 -13.65
C SER A 153 7.26 -3.12 -14.01
N LEU A 154 6.13 -2.66 -13.46
CA LEU A 154 4.80 -3.21 -13.76
C LEU A 154 4.24 -2.74 -15.12
N ASN A 155 5.00 -1.95 -15.89
CA ASN A 155 4.59 -1.47 -17.22
C ASN A 155 3.16 -0.86 -17.24
N ALA A 156 2.75 -0.23 -16.14
CA ALA A 156 1.36 0.14 -15.97
C ALA A 156 0.98 1.26 -16.96
N THR A 157 -0.10 1.03 -17.71
CA THR A 157 -0.51 1.91 -18.82
C THR A 157 -2.02 2.10 -18.76
N ALA A 158 -2.46 3.35 -18.90
CA ALA A 158 -3.87 3.71 -18.89
C ALA A 158 -4.36 3.97 -20.31
N PHE A 159 -5.56 3.49 -20.64
CA PHE A 159 -6.09 3.47 -21.99
C PHE A 159 -7.48 4.08 -22.09
N ASN A 160 -7.77 4.61 -23.27
CA ASN A 160 -9.11 5.06 -23.64
C ASN A 160 -9.98 3.92 -24.23
N LYS A 161 -11.21 4.27 -24.63
CA LYS A 161 -12.21 3.30 -25.15
C LYS A 161 -11.77 2.66 -26.46
N GLU A 162 -11.00 3.36 -27.26
CA GLU A 162 -10.46 2.91 -28.53
C GLU A 162 -9.20 2.05 -28.36
N GLY A 163 -8.71 1.88 -27.12
CA GLY A 163 -7.48 1.15 -26.81
C GLY A 163 -6.21 1.93 -27.10
N LYS A 164 -6.29 3.25 -27.26
CA LYS A 164 -5.12 4.14 -27.32
C LYS A 164 -4.57 4.35 -25.92
N ALA A 165 -3.26 4.17 -25.76
CA ALA A 165 -2.56 4.48 -24.51
C ALA A 165 -2.54 6.00 -24.30
N LEU A 166 -3.00 6.44 -23.13
CA LEU A 166 -3.04 7.86 -22.76
C LEU A 166 -1.98 8.22 -21.71
N TYR A 167 -1.66 7.28 -20.81
CA TYR A 167 -0.67 7.50 -19.76
C TYR A 167 0.17 6.25 -19.54
N TYR A 168 1.40 6.44 -19.08
CA TYR A 168 2.25 5.38 -18.55
C TYR A 168 2.69 5.74 -17.14
N TYR A 169 2.78 4.74 -16.26
CA TYR A 169 3.37 4.87 -14.94
C TYR A 169 4.87 4.54 -15.00
N GLY A 170 5.69 5.36 -14.38
CA GLY A 170 7.13 5.13 -14.31
C GLY A 170 7.90 6.41 -14.10
N LEU A 171 9.09 6.47 -14.68
CA LEU A 171 9.97 7.63 -14.66
C LEU A 171 9.80 8.46 -15.94
N PRO A 172 10.05 9.78 -15.88
CA PRO A 172 9.93 10.66 -17.02
C PRO A 172 10.93 10.25 -18.11
N LYS A 173 10.45 10.16 -19.34
CA LYS A 173 11.30 9.93 -20.52
C LYS A 173 11.93 11.25 -20.95
N ASN A 174 13.15 11.19 -21.48
CA ASN A 174 13.87 12.32 -22.10
C ASN A 174 14.20 13.50 -21.16
N VAL A 175 14.48 13.22 -19.89
CA VAL A 175 14.99 14.23 -18.94
C VAL A 175 16.45 13.98 -18.60
N ASN A 176 17.18 15.06 -18.26
CA ASN A 176 18.60 14.96 -17.90
C ASN A 176 18.84 14.47 -16.46
N GLN A 177 17.85 14.61 -15.59
CA GLN A 177 17.92 14.25 -14.18
C GLN A 177 16.57 13.71 -13.72
N VAL A 178 16.62 12.71 -12.84
CA VAL A 178 15.46 12.04 -12.24
C VAL A 178 15.55 12.17 -10.72
N HIS A 179 14.48 12.63 -10.08
CA HIS A 179 14.33 12.83 -8.65
C HIS A 179 13.31 11.82 -8.10
N ILE A 180 13.79 10.85 -7.31
CA ILE A 180 12.94 9.83 -6.70
C ILE A 180 12.71 10.24 -5.23
N PRO A 181 11.46 10.22 -4.71
CA PRO A 181 10.27 9.60 -5.31
C PRO A 181 9.39 10.48 -6.21
N GLU A 182 9.67 11.78 -6.36
CA GLU A 182 8.77 12.75 -6.99
C GLU A 182 8.47 12.49 -8.47
N ASP A 183 9.45 11.93 -9.19
CA ASP A 183 9.37 11.60 -10.61
C ASP A 183 8.79 10.20 -10.87
N LEU A 184 8.48 9.40 -9.85
CA LEU A 184 7.84 8.10 -10.03
C LEU A 184 6.31 8.26 -10.00
N LYS A 185 5.71 8.49 -11.17
CA LYS A 185 4.27 8.80 -11.30
C LYS A 185 3.68 8.48 -12.67
N TRP A 186 2.44 8.88 -12.89
CA TRP A 186 1.76 8.78 -14.18
C TRP A 186 2.13 9.96 -15.08
N TYR A 187 2.54 9.64 -16.31
CA TYR A 187 2.91 10.61 -17.33
C TYR A 187 1.99 10.46 -18.54
N LYS A 188 1.46 11.59 -19.01
CA LYS A 188 0.67 11.63 -20.25
C LYS A 188 1.56 11.31 -21.44
N ILE A 189 1.05 10.49 -22.35
CA ILE A 189 1.70 10.19 -23.62
C ILE A 189 1.32 11.31 -24.59
N VAL A 190 2.32 12.09 -24.99
CA VAL A 190 2.16 13.14 -26.01
C VAL A 190 2.60 12.52 -27.33
N ASP A 191 1.70 12.55 -28.33
CA ASP A 191 2.01 12.14 -29.71
C ASP A 191 2.94 13.14 -30.41
#